data_AF-A0A239IR08-F1
#
_entry.id   AF-A0A239IR08-F1
#
_cell.length_a   1.000
_cell.length_b   1.000
_cell.length_c   1.000
_cell.angle_alpha   90.00
_cell.angle_beta   90.00
_cell.angle_gamma   90.00
#
_symmetry.space_group_name_H-M   'P 1'
#
loop_
_entity.id
_entity.type
_entity.pdbx_description
1 polymer ?
#
loop_
_entity_poly.entity_id
_entity_poly.type
_entity_poly.pdbx_seq_one_letter_code
_entity_poly.pdbx_strand_id
1 'polypeptide(L)' 'MEMHWIYILLAIVAIIQIAIFVMARRIRKREKENNVLLKYNINSRQRAWQLLADQSIPDEDKVKIKEYYEAS' A
#
# COMPACT_ATOMS: atom_id res chain seq x y z
N MET A 1 -30.11 -25.99 22.43
CA MET A 1 -29.09 -24.98 22.81
C MET A 1 -27.75 -25.17 22.10
N GLU A 2 -27.40 -26.37 21.63
CA GLU A 2 -26.12 -26.67 20.93
C GLU A 2 -25.91 -25.89 19.61
N MET A 3 -26.91 -25.83 18.72
CA MET A 3 -26.79 -25.22 17.39
C MET A 3 -26.61 -23.68 17.42
N HIS A 4 -27.10 -23.00 18.46
CA HIS A 4 -27.03 -21.52 18.53
C HIS A 4 -25.59 -21.00 18.68
N TRP A 5 -24.73 -21.74 19.38
CA TRP A 5 -23.32 -21.39 19.54
C TRP A 5 -22.54 -21.44 18.21
N ILE A 6 -22.89 -22.38 17.34
CA ILE A 6 -22.29 -22.50 16.00
C ILE A 6 -22.64 -21.29 15.14
N TYR A 7 -23.90 -20.83 15.17
CA TYR A 7 -24.31 -19.63 14.42
C TYR A 7 -23.62 -18.35 14.92
N ILE A 8 -23.41 -18.23 16.24
CA ILE A 8 -22.67 -17.10 16.84
C ILE A 8 -21.21 -17.11 16.37
N LEU A 9 -20.57 -18.29 16.36
CA LEU A 9 -19.19 -18.42 15.90
C LEU A 9 -19.05 -18.10 14.40
N LEU A 10 -20.00 -18.56 13.58
CA LEU A 10 -20.08 -18.22 12.15
C LEU A 10 -20.25 -16.72 11.91
N ALA A 11 -21.10 -16.06 12.70
CA ALA A 11 -21.31 -14.62 12.59
C ALA A 11 -20.02 -13.82 12.91
N ILE A 12 -19.26 -14.25 13.92
CA ILE A 12 -17.99 -13.62 14.28
C ILE A 12 -16.97 -13.78 13.15
N VAL A 13 -16.84 -14.99 12.59
CA VAL A 13 -15.91 -15.24 11.48
C VAL A 13 -16.28 -14.41 10.25
N ALA A 14 -17.58 -14.28 9.93
CA ALA A 14 -18.04 -13.45 8.83
C ALA A 14 -17.68 -11.97 9.02
N ILE A 15 -17.79 -11.44 10.23
CA ILE A 15 -17.38 -10.05 10.54
C ILE A 15 -15.87 -9.88 10.37
N ILE A 16 -15.07 -10.85 10.83
CA ILE A 16 -13.61 -10.82 10.65
C ILE A 16 -13.22 -10.83 9.16
N GLN A 17 -13.90 -11.64 8.34
CA GLN A 17 -13.66 -11.67 6.90
C GLN A 17 -13.94 -10.32 6.24
N ILE A 18 -15.03 -9.65 6.62
CA ILE A 18 -15.35 -8.29 6.13
C ILE A 18 -14.26 -7.30 6.55
N ALA A 19 -13.81 -7.36 7.81
CA ALA A 19 -12.75 -6.48 8.32
C ALA A 19 -11.43 -6.67 7.54
N ILE A 20 -11.02 -7.92 7.31
CA ILE A 20 -9.82 -8.25 6.52
C ILE A 20 -9.99 -7.77 5.08
N PHE A 21 -11.15 -7.97 4.47
CA PHE A 21 -11.43 -7.52 3.10
C PHE A 21 -11.33 -5.99 2.96
N VAL A 22 -11.89 -5.24 3.92
CA VAL A 22 -11.82 -3.78 3.95
C VAL A 22 -10.39 -3.30 4.19
N MET A 23 -9.63 -3.94 5.10
CA MET A 23 -8.21 -3.63 5.30
C MET A 23 -7.37 -3.92 4.05
N ALA A 24 -7.53 -5.10 3.44
CA ALA A 24 -6.83 -5.46 2.21
C ALA A 24 -7.14 -4.48 1.06
N ARG A 25 -8.41 -4.05 0.95
CA ARG A 25 -8.82 -3.04 -0.02
C ARG A 25 -8.21 -1.67 0.27
N ARG A 26 -8.07 -1.28 1.54
CA ARG A 26 -7.38 -0.04 1.94
C ARG A 26 -5.87 -0.13 1.74
N ILE A 27 -5.22 -1.26 2.00
CA ILE A 27 -3.79 -1.45 1.79
C ILE A 27 -3.44 -1.29 0.31
N ARG A 28 -4.19 -1.93 -0.60
CA ARG A 28 -4.01 -1.73 -2.05
C ARG A 28 -4.24 -0.28 -2.50
N LYS A 29 -5.09 0.47 -1.78
CA LYS A 29 -5.31 1.89 -2.07
C LYS A 29 -4.16 2.76 -1.55
N ARG A 30 -3.63 2.45 -0.37
CA ARG A 30 -2.43 3.11 0.19
C ARG A 30 -1.18 2.81 -0.64
N GLU A 31 -1.02 1.59 -1.17
CA GLU A 31 0.06 1.28 -2.12
C GLU A 31 -0.01 2.11 -3.41
N LYS A 32 -1.22 2.51 -3.83
CA LYS A 32 -1.40 3.39 -4.99
C LYS A 32 -1.16 4.86 -4.66
N GLU A 33 -1.55 5.31 -3.46
CA GLU A 33 -1.43 6.72 -3.03
C GLU A 33 -0.02 7.08 -2.52
N ASN A 34 0.73 6.13 -1.94
CA ASN A 34 2.09 6.36 -1.45
C ASN A 34 3.19 6.06 -2.47
N ASN A 35 2.84 5.59 -3.67
CA ASN A 35 3.82 5.34 -4.71
C ASN A 35 4.16 6.64 -5.46
N VAL A 36 5.14 7.37 -4.95
CA VAL A 36 5.94 8.33 -5.74
C VAL A 36 6.36 7.72 -7.09
N LEU A 37 6.57 6.39 -7.13
CA LEU A 37 6.83 5.64 -8.35
C LEU A 37 5.69 5.75 -9.38
N LEU A 38 4.42 5.72 -8.95
CA LEU A 38 3.28 5.89 -9.85
C LEU A 38 3.12 7.35 -10.27
N LYS A 39 3.32 8.29 -9.33
CA LYS A 39 3.22 9.74 -9.58
C LYS A 39 4.18 10.20 -10.68
N TYR A 40 5.40 9.65 -10.71
CA TYR A 40 6.42 9.96 -11.71
C TYR A 40 6.64 8.86 -12.75
N ASN A 41 5.76 7.85 -12.80
CA ASN A 41 5.82 6.71 -13.72
C ASN A 41 7.21 6.03 -13.76
N ILE A 42 7.79 5.81 -12.57
CA ILE A 42 9.09 5.22 -12.33
C ILE A 42 8.97 3.71 -12.49
N ASN A 43 9.15 3.23 -13.72
CA ASN A 43 9.15 1.80 -14.04
C ASN A 43 10.57 1.19 -14.00
N SER A 44 11.62 1.98 -13.79
CA SER A 44 13.00 1.51 -13.76
C SER A 44 13.88 2.32 -12.80
N ARG A 45 14.91 1.67 -12.25
CA ARG A 45 15.93 2.31 -11.39
C ARG A 45 16.57 3.50 -12.09
N GLN A 46 16.78 3.42 -13.40
CA GLN A 46 17.36 4.49 -14.21
C GLN A 46 16.47 5.74 -14.27
N ARG A 47 15.14 5.56 -14.35
CA ARG A 47 14.16 6.66 -14.27
C ARG A 47 14.14 7.29 -12.88
N ALA A 48 14.30 6.49 -11.83
CA ALA A 48 14.39 6.98 -10.45
C ALA A 48 15.61 7.89 -10.24
N TRP A 49 16.78 7.49 -10.75
CA TRP A 49 18.00 8.29 -10.69
C TRP A 49 17.91 9.60 -11.48
N GLN A 50 17.22 9.58 -12.63
CA GLN A 50 16.95 10.80 -13.40
C GLN A 50 16.09 11.80 -12.61
N LEU A 51 15.08 11.31 -11.90
CA LEU A 51 14.18 12.15 -11.10
C LEU A 51 14.87 12.65 -9.81
N LEU A 52 15.79 11.90 -9.24
CA LEU A 52 16.63 12.37 -8.13
C LEU A 52 17.57 13.51 -8.56
N ALA A 53 18.04 13.49 -9.82
CA ALA A 53 18.86 14.56 -10.39
C ALA A 53 18.05 15.77 -10.84
N ASP A 54 16.73 15.63 -11.00
CA ASP A 54 15.84 16.70 -11.45
C ASP A 54 15.56 17.69 -10.32
N GLN A 55 15.86 18.97 -10.55
CA GLN A 55 15.63 20.04 -9.58
C GLN A 55 14.17 20.48 -9.51
N SER A 56 13.32 20.08 -10.47
CA SER A 56 11.90 20.41 -10.48
C SER A 56 11.07 19.58 -9.50
N ILE A 57 11.65 18.54 -8.90
CA ILE A 57 10.96 17.62 -7.99
C ILE A 57 11.18 18.03 -6.54
N PRO A 58 10.09 18.15 -5.74
CA PRO A 58 10.18 18.44 -4.31
C PRO A 58 11.07 17.44 -3.57
N ASP A 59 11.85 17.92 -2.60
CA ASP A 59 12.78 17.08 -1.85
C ASP A 59 12.08 15.95 -1.07
N GLU A 60 10.83 16.17 -0.62
CA GLU A 60 10.01 15.14 0.02
C GLU A 60 9.78 13.91 -0.87
N ASP A 61 9.61 14.13 -2.18
CA ASP A 61 9.40 13.05 -3.15
C ASP A 61 10.72 12.33 -3.46
N LYS A 62 11.84 13.06 -3.47
CA LYS A 62 13.20 12.49 -3.65
C LYS A 62 13.59 11.57 -2.50
N VAL A 63 13.31 11.97 -1.25
CA VAL A 63 13.57 11.14 -0.06
C VAL A 63 12.83 9.81 -0.17
N LYS A 64 11.53 9.83 -0.52
CA LYS A 64 10.73 8.61 -0.69
C LYS A 64 11.24 7.71 -1.84
N ILE A 65 11.68 8.30 -2.95
CA ILE A 65 12.29 7.52 -4.05
C ILE A 65 13.59 6.86 -3.59
N LYS A 66 14.42 7.59 -2.84
CA LYS A 66 15.69 7.06 -2.31
C LYS A 66 15.46 5.93 -1.31
N GLU A 67 14.55 6.11 -0.35
CA GLU A 67 14.17 5.07 0.62
C GLU A 67 13.69 3.79 -0.06
N TYR A 68 12.89 3.92 -1.12
CA TYR A 68 12.37 2.77 -1.86
C TYR A 68 13.47 1.93 -2.54
N TYR A 69 14.54 2.56 -3.01
CA TYR A 69 15.61 1.90 -3.76
C TYR A 69 16.88 1.58 -2.97
N GLU A 70 17.08 2.20 -1.79
CA GLU A 70 18.15 1.85 -0.83
C GLU A 70 17.72 0.73 0.13
N ALA A 71 16.43 0.60 0.44
CA ALA A 71 15.91 -0.48 1.29
C ALA A 71 15.79 -1.84 0.56
N SER A 72 16.14 -1.91 -0.73
CA SER A 72 15.96 -3.08 -1.61
C SER A 72 17.26 -3.46 -2.33
#